data_AF-A0A832HZ39-F1
#
_entry.id   AF-A0A832HZ39-F1
#
_cell.length_a   1.000
_cell.length_b   1.000
_cell.length_c   1.000
_cell.angle_alpha   90.00
_cell.angle_beta   90.00
_cell.angle_gamma   90.00
#
_symmetry.space_group_name_H-M   'P 1'
#
loop_
_entity.id
_entity.type
_entity.pdbx_description
1 polymer ?
#
loop_
_entity_poly.entity_id
_entity_poly.type
_entity_poly.pdbx_seq_one_letter_code
_entity_poly.pdbx_strand_id
1 'polypeptide(L)'
;MMAKTRLYFTTDIHGSEVCFKKFLNAGAFYKADVLILGGDITGKAVVPIIEEADGSFHCKFLGESVKVNKGRELEELIQKIRAIGFYPYITNLSEAEELSQNQDKLDALFTELMKETVSRWLKIAEERLKGTKIKCFVSPGNDDSFSIDPILDKSTCIINPNEKIVTINNNLEMISLGSSNITPWKCPRD
;
A
#
# COMPACT_ATOMS: atom_id res chain seq x y z
N MET A 1 -1.08 39.43 -0.02
CA MET A 1 -0.71 38.30 -0.91
C MET A 1 -1.45 37.07 -0.45
N MET A 2 -2.07 36.32 -1.36
CA MET A 2 -2.60 35.00 -1.02
C MET A 2 -1.43 34.07 -0.63
N ALA A 3 -1.60 33.28 0.43
CA ALA A 3 -0.60 32.29 0.82
C ALA A 3 -0.45 31.26 -0.33
N LYS A 4 0.78 31.06 -0.79
CA LYS A 4 1.10 30.09 -1.86
C LYS A 4 0.99 28.69 -1.30
N THR A 5 0.16 27.84 -1.91
CA THR A 5 0.05 26.41 -1.53
C THR A 5 1.11 25.58 -2.22
N ARG A 6 1.82 24.75 -1.45
CA ARG A 6 2.80 23.79 -1.95
C ARG A 6 2.23 22.38 -1.91
N LEU A 7 2.18 21.77 -3.09
CA LEU A 7 1.72 20.41 -3.32
C LEU A 7 2.94 19.50 -3.54
N TYR A 8 2.95 18.34 -2.90
CA TYR A 8 3.82 17.22 -3.28
C TYR A 8 2.95 16.11 -3.88
N PHE A 9 3.27 15.71 -5.11
CA PHE A 9 2.53 14.69 -5.85
C PHE A 9 3.47 13.51 -6.18
N THR A 10 2.96 12.29 -6.04
CA THR A 10 3.60 11.05 -6.52
C THR A 10 2.52 10.02 -6.89
N THR A 11 2.89 8.98 -7.63
CA THR A 11 2.02 7.88 -8.04
C THR A 11 2.84 6.57 -8.12
N ASP A 12 2.19 5.44 -8.42
CA ASP A 12 2.84 4.18 -8.82
C ASP A 12 3.80 3.61 -7.76
N ILE A 13 3.41 3.70 -6.49
CA ILE A 13 4.24 3.16 -5.41
C ILE A 13 4.12 1.64 -5.27
N HIS A 14 3.09 1.05 -5.89
CA HIS A 14 2.87 -0.40 -6.02
C HIS A 14 3.10 -1.19 -4.73
N GLY A 15 2.48 -0.77 -3.63
CA GLY A 15 2.56 -1.44 -2.33
C GLY A 15 3.88 -1.23 -1.57
N SER A 16 4.85 -0.47 -2.10
CA SER A 16 6.12 -0.22 -1.42
C SER A 16 5.93 0.63 -0.17
N GLU A 17 6.03 0.00 1.00
CA GLU A 17 5.89 0.72 2.28
C GLU A 17 7.00 1.76 2.47
N VAL A 18 8.20 1.51 1.94
CA VAL A 18 9.30 2.46 2.01
C VAL A 18 8.96 3.72 1.21
N CYS A 19 8.41 3.57 0.00
CA CYS A 19 7.95 4.71 -0.80
C CYS A 19 6.80 5.45 -0.09
N PHE A 20 5.83 4.72 0.49
CA PHE A 20 4.75 5.34 1.26
C PHE A 20 5.25 6.16 2.46
N LYS A 21 6.20 5.62 3.25
CA LYS A 21 6.83 6.36 4.35
C LYS A 21 7.59 7.60 3.87
N LYS A 22 8.30 7.50 2.73
CA LYS A 22 8.99 8.64 2.11
C LYS A 22 8.01 9.71 1.65
N PHE A 23 6.90 9.32 1.03
CA PHE A 23 5.81 10.20 0.62
C PHE A 23 5.26 11.01 1.80
N LEU A 24 4.96 10.37 2.93
CA LEU A 24 4.50 11.07 4.14
C LEU A 24 5.56 12.05 4.66
N ASN A 25 6.83 11.63 4.71
CA ASN A 25 7.93 12.48 5.16
C ASN A 25 8.20 13.67 4.22
N ALA A 26 7.82 13.57 2.95
CA ALA A 26 7.96 14.65 1.97
C ALA A 26 7.22 15.92 2.42
N GLY A 27 6.15 15.78 3.19
CA GLY A 27 5.38 16.90 3.73
C GLY A 27 6.23 17.84 4.58
N ALA A 28 6.89 17.30 5.60
CA ALA A 28 7.79 18.07 6.45
C ALA A 28 9.05 18.52 5.70
N PHE A 29 9.66 17.60 4.93
CA PHE A 29 10.94 17.86 4.25
C PHE A 29 10.83 19.00 3.23
N TYR A 30 9.82 18.95 2.36
CA TYR A 30 9.59 19.97 1.35
C TYR A 30 8.70 21.11 1.85
N LYS A 31 8.26 21.10 3.12
CA LYS A 31 7.28 22.07 3.65
C LYS A 31 6.03 22.16 2.78
N ALA A 32 5.52 21.01 2.35
CA ALA A 32 4.29 20.92 1.58
C ALA A 32 3.09 21.12 2.51
N ASP A 33 2.10 21.85 2.03
CA ASP A 33 0.81 21.99 2.71
C ASP A 33 -0.10 20.79 2.40
N VAL A 34 0.17 20.13 1.27
CA VAL A 34 -0.69 19.08 0.72
C VAL A 34 0.15 17.99 0.10
N LEU A 35 -0.20 16.74 0.41
CA LEU A 35 0.36 15.53 -0.15
C LEU A 35 -0.70 14.83 -1.02
N ILE A 36 -0.32 14.39 -2.21
CA ILE A 36 -1.19 13.63 -3.12
C ILE A 36 -0.43 12.39 -3.59
N LEU A 37 -1.00 11.22 -3.30
CA LEU A 37 -0.59 9.92 -3.86
C LEU A 37 -1.68 9.47 -4.84
N GLY A 38 -1.38 9.57 -6.14
CA GLY A 38 -2.36 9.51 -7.21
C GLY A 38 -2.40 8.21 -7.98
N GLY A 39 -2.73 7.09 -7.33
CA GLY A 39 -2.97 5.82 -8.01
C GLY A 39 -1.91 4.74 -7.79
N ASP A 40 -2.29 3.52 -8.17
CA ASP A 40 -1.49 2.30 -8.18
C ASP A 40 -0.72 2.05 -6.88
N ILE A 41 -1.49 2.01 -5.80
CA ILE A 41 -0.97 1.99 -4.43
C ILE A 41 -0.79 0.58 -3.87
N THR A 42 -1.40 -0.44 -4.48
CA THR A 42 -1.39 -1.81 -4.00
C THR A 42 -0.24 -2.64 -4.57
N GLY A 43 0.18 -3.63 -3.78
CA GLY A 43 1.28 -4.54 -4.08
C GLY A 43 0.94 -5.60 -5.12
N LYS A 44 1.98 -6.27 -5.63
CA LYS A 44 1.88 -7.13 -6.83
C LYS A 44 1.83 -8.64 -6.55
N ALA A 45 2.38 -9.12 -5.43
CA ALA A 45 2.52 -10.56 -5.18
C ALA A 45 2.51 -10.92 -3.68
N VAL A 46 2.03 -12.13 -3.35
CA VAL A 46 2.23 -12.76 -2.04
C VAL A 46 3.58 -13.48 -2.03
N VAL A 47 4.34 -13.30 -0.95
CA VAL A 47 5.55 -14.08 -0.67
C VAL A 47 5.26 -14.95 0.56
N PRO A 48 5.04 -16.27 0.37
CA PRO A 48 4.89 -17.19 1.49
C PRO A 48 6.22 -17.33 2.23
N ILE A 49 6.16 -17.25 3.55
CA ILE A 49 7.27 -17.49 4.47
C ILE A 49 6.87 -18.71 5.31
N ILE A 50 7.47 -19.85 4.99
CA ILE A 50 7.09 -21.16 5.54
C ILE A 50 7.83 -21.38 6.86
N GLU A 51 7.08 -21.61 7.94
CA GLU A 51 7.61 -22.05 9.23
C GLU A 51 7.97 -23.53 9.17
N GLU A 52 9.21 -23.84 9.55
CA GLU A 52 9.78 -25.18 9.59
C GLU A 52 9.59 -25.84 10.96
N ALA A 53 9.68 -27.17 11.00
CA ALA A 53 9.56 -27.92 12.26
C ALA A 53 10.66 -27.59 13.29
N ASP A 54 11.82 -27.09 12.85
CA ASP A 54 12.91 -26.63 13.71
C ASP A 54 12.71 -25.20 14.25
N GLY A 55 11.59 -24.54 13.92
CA GLY A 55 11.24 -23.17 14.32
C GLY A 55 11.92 -22.08 13.49
N SER A 56 12.64 -22.46 12.43
CA SER A 56 13.15 -21.52 11.43
C SER A 56 12.10 -21.21 10.36
N PHE A 57 12.38 -20.22 9.53
CA PHE A 57 11.50 -19.78 8.45
C PHE A 57 12.25 -19.79 7.13
N HIS A 58 11.60 -20.24 6.06
CA HIS A 58 12.16 -20.19 4.72
C HIS A 58 11.22 -19.50 3.75
N CYS A 59 11.79 -18.83 2.74
CA CYS A 59 11.01 -18.31 1.61
C CYS A 59 11.85 -18.27 0.34
N LYS A 60 11.19 -18.29 -0.81
CA LYS A 60 11.81 -17.91 -2.09
C LYS A 60 11.52 -16.43 -2.33
N PHE A 61 12.56 -15.61 -2.29
CA PHE A 61 12.45 -14.17 -2.46
C PHE A 61 13.39 -13.69 -3.56
N LEU A 62 12.84 -13.05 -4.60
CA LEU A 62 13.60 -12.54 -5.75
C LEU A 62 14.51 -13.59 -6.44
N GLY A 63 14.05 -14.85 -6.46
CA GLY A 63 14.79 -15.96 -7.07
C GLY A 63 15.77 -16.66 -6.13
N GLU A 64 16.01 -16.12 -4.94
CA GLU A 64 16.89 -16.70 -3.93
C GLU A 64 16.09 -17.44 -2.85
N SER A 65 16.62 -18.58 -2.40
CA SER A 65 16.12 -19.27 -1.21
C SER A 65 16.75 -18.66 0.03
N VAL A 66 15.93 -18.10 0.92
CA VAL A 66 16.35 -17.46 2.16
C VAL A 66 15.84 -18.27 3.34
N LYS A 67 16.71 -18.60 4.29
CA LYS A 67 16.37 -19.22 5.57
C LYS A 67 16.76 -18.28 6.71
N VAL A 68 15.85 -18.01 7.64
CA VAL A 68 16.05 -17.10 8.77
C VAL A 68 15.50 -17.70 10.06
N ASN A 69 16.03 -17.27 11.19
CA ASN A 69 15.50 -17.61 12.50
C ASN A 69 14.38 -16.65 12.92
N LYS A 70 13.57 -17.09 13.88
CA LYS A 70 12.56 -16.23 14.53
C LYS A 70 13.21 -15.00 15.17
N GLY A 71 12.45 -13.91 15.27
CA GLY A 71 12.88 -12.65 15.86
C GLY A 71 13.39 -11.68 14.81
N ARG A 72 14.54 -11.05 15.05
CA ARG A 72 15.04 -9.95 14.23
C ARG A 72 15.24 -10.33 12.76
N GLU A 73 15.76 -11.51 12.47
CA GLU A 73 16.02 -11.94 11.08
C GLU A 73 14.71 -12.08 10.29
N LEU A 74 13.68 -12.67 10.90
CA LEU A 74 12.34 -12.75 10.32
C LEU A 74 11.71 -11.36 10.12
N GLU A 75 11.82 -10.46 11.10
CA GLU A 75 11.32 -9.09 10.98
C GLU A 75 11.98 -8.33 9.83
N GLU A 76 13.31 -8.45 9.69
CA GLU A 76 14.07 -7.83 8.60
C GLU A 76 13.67 -8.40 7.23
N LEU A 77 13.41 -9.70 7.12
CA LEU A 77 12.90 -10.34 5.91
C LEU A 77 11.52 -9.79 5.52
N ILE A 78 10.58 -9.73 6.47
CA ILE A 78 9.23 -9.16 6.25
C ILE A 78 9.34 -7.70 5.78
N GLN A 79 10.22 -6.92 6.39
CA GLN A 79 10.45 -5.52 5.97
C GLN A 79 11.01 -5.42 4.56
N LYS A 80 11.97 -6.29 4.17
CA LYS A 80 12.51 -6.34 2.80
C LYS A 80 11.43 -6.66 1.77
N ILE A 81 10.55 -7.63 2.07
CA ILE A 81 9.42 -8.01 1.20
C ILE A 81 8.46 -6.82 1.02
N ARG A 82 8.07 -6.17 2.12
CA ARG A 82 7.20 -4.98 2.09
C ARG A 82 7.85 -3.78 1.39
N ALA A 83 9.17 -3.65 1.47
CA ALA A 83 9.90 -2.55 0.86
C ALA A 83 9.79 -2.54 -0.67
N ILE A 84 9.69 -3.72 -1.29
CA ILE A 84 9.53 -3.86 -2.74
C ILE A 84 8.06 -3.98 -3.19
N GLY A 85 7.12 -3.86 -2.27
CA GLY A 85 5.69 -3.88 -2.60
C GLY A 85 5.06 -5.27 -2.68
N PHE A 86 5.66 -6.27 -2.05
CA PHE A 86 5.07 -7.61 -1.91
C PHE A 86 4.45 -7.81 -0.53
N TYR A 87 3.54 -8.78 -0.44
CA TYR A 87 2.84 -9.14 0.78
C TYR A 87 3.50 -10.35 1.45
N PRO A 88 4.24 -10.17 2.57
CA PRO A 88 4.76 -11.31 3.32
C PRO A 88 3.61 -12.04 4.01
N TYR A 89 3.58 -13.36 3.88
CA TYR A 89 2.56 -14.21 4.50
C TYR A 89 3.22 -15.39 5.21
N ILE A 90 3.19 -15.38 6.56
CA ILE A 90 3.72 -16.49 7.34
C ILE A 90 2.73 -17.64 7.31
N THR A 91 3.19 -18.82 6.93
CA THR A 91 2.36 -20.00 6.70
C THR A 91 3.16 -21.29 6.99
N ASN A 92 2.57 -22.45 6.76
CA ASN A 92 3.23 -23.76 6.79
C ASN A 92 3.24 -24.38 5.39
N LEU A 93 3.99 -25.48 5.22
CA LEU A 93 4.15 -26.13 3.92
C LEU A 93 2.80 -26.60 3.34
N SER A 94 1.94 -27.20 4.16
CA SER A 94 0.65 -27.74 3.71
C SER A 94 -0.29 -26.64 3.20
N GLU A 95 -0.35 -25.51 3.88
CA GLU A 95 -1.17 -24.36 3.47
C GLU A 95 -0.57 -23.68 2.23
N ALA A 96 0.76 -23.55 2.15
CA ALA A 96 1.43 -23.01 0.97
C ALA A 96 1.19 -23.87 -0.28
N GLU A 97 1.22 -25.19 -0.14
CA GLU A 97 0.89 -26.14 -1.22
C GLU A 97 -0.58 -26.02 -1.63
N GLU A 98 -1.51 -25.92 -0.67
CA GLU A 98 -2.93 -25.73 -0.96
C GLU A 98 -3.18 -24.42 -1.74
N LEU A 99 -2.60 -23.30 -1.28
CA LEU A 99 -2.70 -22.00 -1.96
C LEU A 99 -2.14 -22.05 -3.38
N SER A 100 -1.08 -22.83 -3.62
CA SER A 100 -0.49 -22.99 -4.95
C SER A 100 -1.38 -23.78 -5.93
N GLN A 101 -2.30 -24.59 -5.41
CA GLN A 101 -3.20 -25.44 -6.20
C GLN A 101 -4.62 -24.86 -6.31
N ASN A 102 -4.94 -23.83 -5.54
CA ASN A 102 -6.27 -23.24 -5.46
C ASN A 102 -6.22 -21.72 -5.70
N GLN A 103 -6.49 -21.32 -6.95
CA GLN A 103 -6.46 -19.91 -7.36
C GLN A 103 -7.45 -19.05 -6.57
N ASP A 104 -8.67 -19.54 -6.31
CA ASP A 104 -9.69 -18.78 -5.58
C ASP A 104 -9.24 -18.46 -4.14
N LYS A 105 -8.57 -19.43 -3.48
CA LYS A 105 -8.00 -19.22 -2.15
C LYS A 105 -6.85 -18.21 -2.19
N LEU A 106 -5.99 -18.29 -3.20
CA LEU A 106 -4.89 -17.36 -3.38
C LEU A 106 -5.40 -15.93 -3.63
N ASP A 107 -6.43 -15.77 -4.45
CA ASP A 107 -7.04 -14.47 -4.77
C ASP A 107 -7.74 -13.85 -3.54
N ALA A 108 -8.42 -14.69 -2.75
CA ALA A 108 -8.99 -14.28 -1.47
C ALA A 108 -7.92 -13.83 -0.48
N LEU A 109 -6.83 -14.60 -0.34
CA LEU A 109 -5.69 -14.23 0.51
C LEU A 109 -5.04 -12.93 0.04
N PHE A 110 -4.81 -12.78 -1.27
CA PHE A 110 -4.23 -11.58 -1.85
C PHE A 110 -5.06 -10.34 -1.53
N THR A 111 -6.39 -10.45 -1.65
CA THR A 111 -7.33 -9.39 -1.30
C THR A 111 -7.25 -9.01 0.18
N GLU A 112 -7.19 -9.99 1.09
CA GLU A 112 -7.06 -9.70 2.52
C GLU A 112 -5.71 -9.05 2.86
N LEU A 113 -4.60 -9.54 2.33
CA LEU A 113 -3.27 -8.95 2.55
C LEU A 113 -3.16 -7.52 2.00
N MET A 114 -3.81 -7.24 0.88
CA MET A 114 -3.95 -5.90 0.32
C MET A 114 -4.68 -4.97 1.29
N LYS A 115 -5.86 -5.40 1.78
CA LYS A 115 -6.67 -4.65 2.75
C LYS A 115 -5.91 -4.39 4.06
N GLU A 116 -5.21 -5.40 4.58
CA GLU A 116 -4.37 -5.27 5.77
C GLU A 116 -3.24 -4.26 5.55
N THR A 117 -2.63 -4.27 4.37
CA THR A 117 -1.55 -3.34 4.02
C THR A 117 -2.03 -1.91 3.96
N VAL A 118 -3.14 -1.63 3.28
CA VAL A 118 -3.73 -0.28 3.26
C VAL A 118 -4.12 0.14 4.68
N SER A 119 -4.73 -0.75 5.47
CA SER A 119 -5.08 -0.45 6.87
C SER A 119 -3.85 -0.11 7.73
N ARG A 120 -2.74 -0.83 7.55
CA ARG A 120 -1.47 -0.53 8.22
C ARG A 120 -0.90 0.82 7.78
N TRP A 121 -0.98 1.14 6.49
CA TRP A 121 -0.56 2.43 5.97
C TRP A 121 -1.36 3.59 6.54
N LEU A 122 -2.67 3.44 6.73
CA LEU A 122 -3.48 4.47 7.41
C LEU A 122 -2.97 4.74 8.84
N LYS A 123 -2.59 3.71 9.60
CA LYS A 123 -1.99 3.88 10.94
C LYS A 123 -0.67 4.64 10.87
N ILE A 124 0.20 4.29 9.91
CA ILE A 124 1.47 4.99 9.69
C ILE A 124 1.23 6.47 9.33
N ALA A 125 0.24 6.75 8.49
CA ALA A 125 -0.13 8.11 8.11
C ALA A 125 -0.67 8.91 9.30
N GLU A 126 -1.52 8.31 10.13
CA GLU A 126 -2.02 8.93 11.34
C GLU A 126 -0.86 9.32 12.26
N GLU A 127 0.05 8.39 12.55
CA GLU A 127 1.24 8.67 13.39
C GLU A 127 2.11 9.80 12.83
N ARG A 128 2.31 9.85 11.51
CA ARG A 128 3.21 10.81 10.84
C ARG A 128 2.60 12.18 10.66
N LEU A 129 1.29 12.26 10.45
CA LEU A 129 0.57 13.50 10.16
C LEU A 129 -0.08 14.11 11.40
N LYS A 130 -0.15 13.37 12.52
CA LYS A 130 -0.70 13.86 13.78
C LYS A 130 -0.06 15.18 14.21
N GLY A 131 -0.90 16.17 14.51
CA GLY A 131 -0.48 17.50 14.93
C GLY A 131 0.01 18.41 13.79
N THR A 132 0.08 17.91 12.56
CA THR A 132 0.37 18.75 11.38
C THR A 132 -0.91 19.37 10.82
N LYS A 133 -0.75 20.37 9.95
CA LYS A 133 -1.85 20.96 9.15
C LYS A 133 -1.87 20.43 7.71
N ILE A 134 -1.08 19.40 7.42
CA ILE A 134 -0.89 18.87 6.07
C ILE A 134 -2.14 18.08 5.69
N LYS A 135 -2.72 18.38 4.53
CA LYS A 135 -3.78 17.54 3.95
C LYS A 135 -3.15 16.42 3.13
N CYS A 136 -3.60 15.19 3.34
CA CYS A 136 -3.08 14.03 2.61
C CYS A 136 -4.20 13.39 1.80
N PHE A 137 -4.01 13.30 0.49
CA PHE A 137 -4.93 12.67 -0.44
C PHE A 137 -4.30 11.41 -1.01
N VAL A 138 -5.04 10.31 -1.00
CA VAL A 138 -4.61 9.03 -1.58
C VAL A 138 -5.76 8.47 -2.39
N SER A 139 -5.56 8.27 -3.69
CA SER A 139 -6.53 7.65 -4.58
C SER A 139 -6.03 6.30 -5.10
N PRO A 140 -6.93 5.34 -5.38
CA PRO A 140 -6.60 4.15 -6.13
C PRO A 140 -6.29 4.49 -7.59
N GLY A 141 -5.59 3.59 -8.28
CA GLY A 141 -5.40 3.57 -9.73
C GLY A 141 -6.06 2.34 -10.36
N ASN A 142 -5.77 2.09 -11.63
CA ASN A 142 -6.47 1.07 -12.41
C ASN A 142 -6.20 -0.35 -11.90
N ASP A 143 -4.98 -0.59 -11.39
CA ASP A 143 -4.55 -1.88 -10.85
C ASP A 143 -5.12 -2.16 -9.44
N ASP A 144 -5.65 -1.15 -8.76
CA ASP A 144 -6.06 -1.26 -7.37
C ASP A 144 -7.49 -1.83 -7.24
N SER A 145 -7.64 -2.93 -6.51
CA SER A 145 -8.94 -3.55 -6.22
C SER A 145 -9.92 -2.57 -5.56
N PHE A 146 -11.21 -2.62 -5.94
CA PHE A 146 -12.29 -1.89 -5.24
C PHE A 146 -12.39 -2.23 -3.75
N SER A 147 -11.84 -3.37 -3.32
CA SER A 147 -11.87 -3.82 -1.93
C SER A 147 -11.15 -2.87 -0.95
N ILE A 148 -10.26 -1.98 -1.43
CA ILE A 148 -9.54 -1.03 -0.58
C ILE A 148 -10.31 0.27 -0.35
N ASP A 149 -11.31 0.60 -1.18
CA ASP A 149 -12.03 1.87 -1.10
C ASP A 149 -12.73 2.06 0.25
N PRO A 150 -13.43 1.05 0.81
CA PRO A 150 -14.04 1.17 2.14
C PRO A 150 -13.02 1.37 3.27
N ILE A 151 -11.75 1.03 3.05
CA ILE A 151 -10.68 1.21 4.04
C ILE A 151 -10.16 2.64 3.96
N LEU A 152 -9.87 3.12 2.75
CA LEU A 152 -9.46 4.50 2.51
C LEU A 152 -10.52 5.49 3.01
N ASP A 153 -11.80 5.23 2.72
CA ASP A 153 -12.93 6.09 3.10
C ASP A 153 -13.18 6.14 4.62
N LYS A 154 -12.68 5.17 5.38
CA LYS A 154 -12.76 5.18 6.86
C LYS A 154 -11.64 5.99 7.52
N SER A 155 -10.64 6.43 6.76
CA SER A 155 -9.52 7.19 7.30
C SER A 155 -9.96 8.58 7.78
N THR A 156 -9.41 9.00 8.92
CA THR A 156 -9.57 10.37 9.44
C THR A 156 -8.38 11.27 9.11
N CYS A 157 -7.26 10.68 8.68
CA CYS A 157 -6.00 11.39 8.40
C CYS A 157 -5.68 11.52 6.90
N ILE A 158 -6.23 10.61 6.09
CA ILE A 158 -6.12 10.59 4.64
C ILE A 158 -7.50 10.79 4.06
N ILE A 159 -7.58 11.54 2.97
CA ILE A 159 -8.82 11.77 2.22
C ILE A 159 -8.72 10.98 0.91
N ASN A 160 -9.70 10.12 0.63
CA ASN A 160 -9.85 9.48 -0.67
C ASN A 160 -10.61 10.42 -1.62
N PRO A 161 -9.96 11.01 -2.64
CA PRO A 161 -10.62 11.92 -3.56
C PRO A 161 -11.28 11.20 -4.75
N ASN A 162 -11.24 9.87 -4.81
CA ASN A 162 -11.76 9.11 -5.96
C ASN A 162 -13.23 9.43 -6.21
N GLU A 163 -13.54 9.89 -7.42
CA GLU A 163 -14.87 10.26 -7.90
C GLU A 163 -15.57 11.35 -7.07
N LYS A 164 -14.80 12.14 -6.31
CA LYS A 164 -15.29 13.19 -5.42
C LYS A 164 -14.58 14.50 -5.71
N ILE A 165 -15.32 15.61 -5.72
CA ILE A 165 -14.71 16.94 -5.68
C ILE A 165 -14.31 17.22 -4.23
N VAL A 166 -13.02 17.48 -4.00
CA VAL A 166 -12.46 17.78 -2.68
C VAL A 166 -11.77 19.13 -2.67
N THR A 167 -11.91 19.86 -1.56
CA THR A 167 -11.28 21.17 -1.39
C THR A 167 -9.84 21.01 -0.86
N ILE A 168 -8.86 21.37 -1.70
CA ILE A 168 -7.43 21.42 -1.32
C ILE A 168 -7.20 22.61 -0.35
N ASN A 169 -7.67 23.80 -0.70
CA ASN A 169 -7.62 25.00 0.14
C ASN A 169 -8.80 25.93 -0.22
N ASN A 170 -8.89 27.11 0.40
CA ASN A 170 -10.02 28.04 0.23
C ASN A 170 -10.38 28.38 -1.22
N ASN A 171 -9.47 28.23 -2.19
CA ASN A 171 -9.68 28.62 -3.59
C ASN A 171 -9.34 27.51 -4.60
N LEU A 172 -9.02 26.30 -4.14
CA LEU A 172 -8.59 25.18 -4.99
C LEU A 172 -9.38 23.92 -4.67
N GLU A 173 -9.96 23.35 -5.70
CA GLU A 173 -10.63 22.05 -5.68
C GLU A 173 -9.86 21.05 -6.53
N MET A 174 -10.05 19.78 -6.23
CA MET A 174 -9.46 18.66 -6.95
C MET A 174 -10.51 17.59 -7.15
N ILE A 175 -10.45 16.94 -8.30
CA ILE A 175 -11.15 15.69 -8.58
C ILE A 175 -10.11 14.67 -9.03
N SER A 176 -10.30 13.41 -8.63
CA SER A 176 -9.45 12.29 -9.04
C SER A 176 -10.34 11.15 -9.51
N LEU A 177 -9.91 10.48 -10.57
CA LEU A 177 -10.58 9.29 -11.10
C LEU A 177 -9.54 8.18 -11.12
N GLY A 178 -9.78 7.12 -10.35
CA GLY A 178 -8.92 5.93 -10.30
C GLY A 178 -9.17 4.99 -11.48
N SER A 179 -10.22 5.22 -12.26
CA SER A 179 -10.52 4.45 -13.46
C SER A 179 -9.66 4.90 -14.65
N SER A 180 -9.28 3.94 -15.49
CA SER A 180 -8.59 4.19 -16.76
C SER A 180 -9.40 3.69 -17.94
N ASN A 181 -8.86 3.81 -19.16
CA ASN A 181 -9.39 3.06 -20.29
C ASN A 181 -8.95 1.59 -20.18
N ILE A 182 -9.68 0.69 -20.86
CA ILE A 182 -9.34 -0.73 -20.96
C ILE A 182 -7.89 -0.94 -21.39
N THR A 183 -7.11 -1.60 -20.52
CA THR A 183 -5.74 -2.02 -20.77
C THR A 183 -5.70 -3.48 -21.27
N PRO A 184 -4.56 -3.96 -21.81
CA PRO A 184 -4.39 -5.37 -22.16
C PRO A 184 -4.54 -6.34 -20.97
N TRP A 185 -4.38 -5.84 -19.75
CA TRP A 185 -4.41 -6.63 -18.52
C TRP A 185 -5.81 -6.77 -17.92
N LYS A 186 -6.78 -5.96 -18.39
CA LYS A 186 -8.16 -5.92 -17.87
C LYS A 186 -8.17 -5.74 -16.35
N CYS A 187 -7.49 -4.69 -15.91
CA CYS A 187 -7.31 -4.39 -14.50
C CYS A 187 -8.65 -4.06 -13.82
N PRO A 188 -8.71 -4.06 -12.48
CA PRO A 188 -9.96 -3.85 -11.76
C PRO A 188 -10.77 -2.61 -12.18
N ARG A 189 -10.11 -1.48 -12.53
CA ARG A 189 -10.79 -0.20 -12.84
C ARG A 189 -10.61 0.26 -14.29
N ASP A 190 -10.42 -0.68 -15.20
CA ASP A 190 -10.32 -0.47 -16.65
C ASP A 190 -11.65 -0.14 -17.34
#